data_AF-A0A0T5YUY2-F1
#
_entry.id   AF-A0A0T5YUY2-F1
#
_cell.length_a   1.000
_cell.length_b   1.000
_cell.length_c   1.000
_cell.angle_alpha   90.00
_cell.angle_beta   90.00
_cell.angle_gamma   90.00
#
_symmetry.space_group_name_H-M   'P 1'
#
loop_
_entity.id
_entity.type
_entity.pdbx_description
1 polymer ?
#
loop_
_entity_poly.entity_id
_entity_poly.type
_entity_poly.pdbx_seq_one_letter_code
_entity_poly.pdbx_strand_id
1 'polypeptide(L)' 'MFLPAYSPELNPDEQVWNHAKAQLSKCSIFNKEDMKRCMTSILRSIQKRTSLIKSFFRMSDTKYILASSKIDCQYFRND' A
#
# COMPACT_ATOMS: atom_id res chain seq x y z
N MET A 1 21.89 6.62 -1.50
CA MET A 1 20.85 6.86 -0.48
C MET A 1 20.90 5.69 0.48
N PHE A 2 21.27 5.94 1.74
CA PHE A 2 21.25 4.93 2.81
C PHE A 2 19.80 4.82 3.30
N LEU A 3 19.16 3.66 3.17
CA LEU A 3 17.92 3.39 3.89
C LEU A 3 18.32 2.99 5.31
N PRO A 4 17.90 3.72 6.37
CA PRO A 4 18.03 3.20 7.71
C PRO A 4 17.24 1.89 7.81
N ALA A 5 17.80 0.93 8.57
CA ALA A 5 17.18 -0.37 8.78
C ALA A 5 15.74 -0.20 9.29
N TYR A 6 14.78 -0.78 8.55
CA TYR A 6 13.36 -0.91 8.90
C TYR A 6 12.70 0.35 9.49
N SER A 7 12.16 1.19 8.63
CA SER A 7 11.16 2.21 9.02
C SER A 7 9.80 1.81 8.42
N PRO A 8 9.06 0.86 9.04
CA PRO A 8 7.72 0.43 8.60
C PRO A 8 6.78 1.63 8.36
N GLU A 9 6.89 2.63 9.24
CA GLU A 9 6.19 3.93 9.23
C GLU A 9 6.31 4.72 7.90
N LEU A 10 7.29 4.40 7.04
CA LEU A 10 7.56 5.13 5.81
C LEU A 10 7.02 4.44 4.56
N ASN A 11 6.49 3.23 4.62
CA ASN A 11 6.05 2.54 3.41
C ASN A 11 4.55 2.82 3.14
N PRO A 12 4.17 3.45 2.00
CA PRO A 12 2.77 3.74 1.67
C PRO A 12 1.90 2.48 1.58
N ASP A 13 2.50 1.30 1.50
CA ASP A 13 1.81 0.02 1.56
C ASP A 13 1.18 -0.26 2.94
N GLU A 14 1.67 0.30 4.04
CA GLU A 14 1.03 0.18 5.37
C GLU A 14 -0.36 0.80 5.37
N GLN A 15 -0.53 1.93 4.67
CA GLN A 15 -1.83 2.58 4.55
C GLN A 15 -2.79 1.77 3.68
N VAL A 16 -2.28 1.16 2.61
CA VAL A 16 -3.05 0.20 1.79
C VAL A 16 -3.47 -0.99 2.64
N TRP A 17 -2.57 -1.49 3.49
CA TRP A 17 -2.82 -2.64 4.36
C TRP A 17 -3.83 -2.34 5.45
N ASN A 18 -3.75 -1.16 6.09
CA ASN A 18 -4.73 -0.69 7.06
C ASN A 18 -6.11 -0.52 6.42
N HIS A 19 -6.18 0.06 5.21
CA HIS A 19 -7.43 0.15 4.47
C HIS A 19 -8.00 -1.23 4.13
N ALA A 20 -7.15 -2.15 3.65
CA ALA A 20 -7.56 -3.50 3.30
C ALA A 20 -8.10 -4.27 4.51
N LYS A 21 -7.42 -4.22 5.66
CA LYS A 21 -7.87 -4.83 6.92
C LYS A 21 -9.22 -4.25 7.40
N ALA A 22 -9.39 -2.94 7.32
CA ALA A 22 -10.64 -2.28 7.72
C ALA A 22 -11.83 -2.63 6.81
N GLN A 23 -11.58 -2.98 5.54
CA GLN A 23 -12.62 -3.52 4.65
C GLN A 23 -12.85 -5.01 4.92
N LEU A 24 -11.79 -5.77 5.18
CA LEU A 24 -11.87 -7.21 5.45
C LEU A 24 -12.64 -7.51 6.75
N SER A 25 -12.50 -6.68 7.79
CA SER A 25 -13.25 -6.82 9.04
C SER A 25 -14.77 -6.68 8.88
N LYS A 26 -15.22 -6.12 7.75
CA LYS A 26 -16.65 -5.99 7.39
C LYS A 26 -17.16 -7.18 6.58
N CYS A 27 -16.28 -8.09 6.15
CA CYS A 27 -16.66 -9.28 5.42
C CYS A 27 -16.99 -10.43 6.39
N SER A 28 -18.07 -11.16 6.11
CA SER A 28 -18.35 -12.42 6.80
C SER A 28 -17.42 -13.51 6.26
N ILE A 29 -16.41 -13.88 7.05
CA ILE A 29 -15.38 -14.86 6.69
C ILE A 29 -15.57 -16.09 7.57
N PHE A 30 -15.91 -17.22 6.96
CA PHE A 30 -16.14 -18.48 7.68
C PHE A 30 -14.99 -19.47 7.51
N ASN A 31 -14.23 -19.33 6.43
CA ASN A 31 -13.07 -20.18 6.13
C ASN A 31 -11.96 -19.40 5.41
N LYS A 32 -10.82 -20.07 5.21
CA LYS A 32 -9.63 -19.48 4.56
C LYS A 32 -9.88 -19.06 3.11
N GLU A 33 -10.72 -19.77 2.38
CA GLU A 33 -11.02 -19.46 0.97
C GLU A 33 -11.91 -18.21 0.86
N ASP A 34 -12.87 -18.04 1.77
CA ASP A 34 -13.66 -16.80 1.90
C ASP A 34 -12.75 -15.61 2.18
N MET A 35 -11.80 -15.76 3.11
CA MET A 35 -10.82 -14.72 3.43
C MET A 35 -10.01 -14.33 2.19
N LYS A 36 -9.47 -15.31 1.46
CA LYS A 36 -8.70 -15.05 0.23
C LYS A 36 -9.55 -14.36 -0.83
N ARG A 37 -10.80 -14.79 -1.02
CA ARG A 37 -11.71 -14.21 -2.00
C ARG A 37 -12.05 -12.75 -1.66
N CYS A 38 -12.40 -12.49 -0.40
CA CYS A 38 -12.66 -11.15 0.10
C CYS A 38 -11.43 -10.24 -0.03
N MET A 39 -10.27 -10.71 0.42
CA MET A 39 -9.02 -9.94 0.31
C MET A 39 -8.68 -9.62 -1.15
N THR A 40 -8.79 -10.60 -2.05
CA THR A 40 -8.53 -10.39 -3.48
C THR A 40 -9.48 -9.35 -4.09
N SER A 41 -10.77 -9.41 -3.71
CA SER A 41 -11.76 -8.42 -4.16
C SER A 41 -11.47 -7.01 -3.64
N ILE A 42 -11.07 -6.89 -2.37
CA ILE A 42 -10.68 -5.63 -1.74
C ILE A 42 -9.46 -5.04 -2.46
N LEU A 43 -8.41 -5.82 -2.68
CA LEU A 43 -7.20 -5.36 -3.38
C LEU A 43 -7.51 -4.91 -4.81
N ARG A 44 -8.35 -5.64 -5.55
CA ARG A 44 -8.82 -5.24 -6.89
C ARG A 44 -9.63 -3.94 -6.85
N SER A 45 -10.45 -3.73 -5.82
CA SER A 45 -11.21 -2.49 -5.63
C SER A 45 -10.28 -1.30 -5.36
N ILE A 46 -9.26 -1.49 -4.52
CA ILE A 46 -8.23 -0.48 -4.25
C ILE A 46 -7.49 -0.12 -5.55
N GLN A 47 -7.05 -1.12 -6.31
CA GLN A 47 -6.36 -0.93 -7.59
C GLN A 47 -7.16 -0.07 -8.59
N LYS A 48 -8.48 -0.24 -8.63
CA LYS A 48 -9.38 0.54 -9.51
C LYS A 48 -9.62 1.97 -9.02
N ARG A 49 -9.29 2.29 -7.76
CA ARG A 49 -9.53 3.60 -7.14
C ARG A 49 -8.24 4.42 -7.10
N THR A 50 -7.86 4.95 -8.25
CA THR A 50 -6.63 5.76 -8.39
C THR A 50 -6.64 7.01 -7.51
N SER A 51 -7.81 7.59 -7.20
CA SER A 51 -7.95 8.71 -6.27
C SER A 51 -7.61 8.33 -4.83
N LEU A 52 -8.04 7.14 -4.38
CA LEU A 52 -7.70 6.58 -3.07
C LEU A 52 -6.20 6.32 -2.97
N ILE A 53 -5.62 5.68 -3.99
CA ILE A 53 -4.18 5.44 -4.07
C ILE A 53 -3.40 6.76 -3.97
N LYS A 54 -3.79 7.78 -4.74
CA LYS A 54 -3.18 9.12 -4.67
C LYS A 54 -3.31 9.77 -3.30
N SER A 55 -4.36 9.48 -2.53
CA SER A 55 -4.52 10.02 -1.18
C SER A 55 -3.51 9.43 -0.20
N PHE A 56 -3.13 8.16 -0.37
CA PHE A 56 -2.09 7.52 0.47
C PHE A 56 -0.72 8.20 0.33
N PHE A 57 -0.40 8.71 -0.85
CA PHE A 57 0.82 9.47 -1.12
C PHE A 57 0.79 10.93 -0.64
N ARG A 58 -0.36 11.43 -0.17
CA ARG A 58 -0.53 12.81 0.30
C ARG A 58 -0.58 12.92 1.83
N MET A 59 -0.49 11.81 2.55
CA MET A 59 -0.46 11.79 4.02
C MET A 59 0.87 12.35 4.54
N SER A 60 0.87 12.85 5.78
CA SER A 60 2.04 13.51 6.39
C SER A 60 3.30 12.67 6.34
N ASP A 61 3.15 11.35 6.49
CA ASP A 61 4.23 10.42 6.71
C ASP A 61 4.82 9.91 5.37
N THR A 62 4.11 10.13 4.26
CA THR A 62 4.52 9.76 2.88
C THR A 62 5.00 10.96 2.06
N LYS A 63 5.11 12.16 2.66
CA LYS A 63 5.56 13.40 1.99
C LYS A 63 6.95 13.28 1.32
N TYR A 64 7.83 12.41 1.81
CA TYR A 64 9.16 12.21 1.25
C TYR A 64 9.13 11.68 -0.20
N ILE A 65 8.05 10.98 -0.58
CA ILE A 65 7.86 10.42 -1.93
C ILE A 65 7.66 11.55 -2.95
N LEU A 66 6.95 12.62 -2.56
CA LEU A 66 6.69 13.77 -3.43
C LEU A 66 7.91 14.69 -3.58
N ALA A 67 8.85 14.65 -2.63
CA ALA A 67 10.09 15.42 -2.66
C ALA A 67 11.17 14.80 -3.58
N SER A 68 11.00 13.55 -4.03
CA SER A 68 12.07 12.76 -4.67
C SER A 68 12.07 12.78 -6.20
N SER A 69 11.50 13.79 -6.86
CA SER A 69 11.40 13.91 -8.33
C SER A 69 12.75 14.08 -9.09
N LYS A 70 13.88 13.71 -8.47
CA LYS A 70 15.22 13.69 -9.08
C LYS A 70 16.08 12.48 -8.66
N ILE A 71 15.48 11.34 -8.30
CA ILE A 71 16.26 10.11 -8.03
C ILE A 71 16.15 9.17 -9.23
N ASP A 72 17.29 9.03 -9.89
CA ASP A 72 17.53 8.35 -11.16
C ASP A 72 17.17 6.86 -11.16
N CYS A 73 16.77 6.38 -12.33
CA CYS A 73 16.29 5.05 -12.66
C CYS A 73 17.39 3.97 -12.52
N GLN A 74 17.77 3.61 -11.29
CA GLN A 74 18.70 2.47 -11.07
C GLN A 74 18.15 1.35 -10.17
N TYR A 75 16.93 1.49 -9.62
CA TYR A 75 16.39 0.51 -8.66
C TYR A 75 15.60 -0.66 -9.26
N PHE A 76 15.36 -0.71 -10.58
CA PHE A 76 14.58 -1.78 -11.24
C PHE A 76 15.44 -2.75 -12.08
N ARG A 77 16.75 -2.78 -11.86
CA ARG A 77 17.60 -3.83 -12.44
C ARG A 77 18.42 -4.44 -11.33
N ASN A 78 18.00 -5.61 -10.87
CA ASN A 78 18.72 -6.88 -10.99
C ASN A 78 17.98 -7.95 -10.18
N ASP A 79 18.07 -9.16 -10.71
CA ASP A 79 17.41 -10.42 -10.35
C ASP A 79 17.37 -10.78 -8.84
#